data_AF-A0A519SVV5-F1
#
_entry.id   AF-A0A519SVV5-F1
#
_cell.length_a   1.000
_cell.length_b   1.000
_cell.length_c   1.000
_cell.angle_alpha   90.00
_cell.angle_beta   90.00
_cell.angle_gamma   90.00
#
_symmetry.space_group_name_H-M   'P 1'
#
loop_
_entity.id
_entity.type
_entity.pdbx_description
1 polymer ?
#
loop_
_entity_poly.entity_id
_entity_poly.type
_entity_poly.pdbx_seq_one_letter_code
_entity_poly.pdbx_strand_id
1 'polypeptide(L)'
;MTTTELTAHYCAQAGQPAWQHELRQSVRLLLALTEPGLDAHAVHAALCLVEDELRHQLLASYPQWASLPEAATTAAMVVHRYQVALLGHRSAHEALRRELPVVEFAVALRPTCHPPAMGWLLAA
;
A
#
# COMPACT_ATOMS: atom_id res chain seq x y z
N MET A 1 18.28 -15.62 15.85
CA MET A 1 16.89 -15.19 15.68
C MET A 1 16.31 -15.91 14.46
N THR A 2 15.09 -16.42 14.55
CA THR A 2 14.46 -17.24 13.50
C THR A 2 13.45 -16.44 12.68
N THR A 3 13.18 -16.88 11.44
CA THR A 3 12.10 -16.33 10.59
C THR A 3 10.75 -16.30 11.33
N THR A 4 10.52 -17.24 12.25
CA THR A 4 9.33 -17.30 13.10
C THR A 4 9.22 -16.13 14.06
N GLU A 5 10.33 -15.73 14.70
CA GLU A 5 10.36 -14.57 15.60
C GLU A 5 10.09 -13.27 14.83
N LEU A 6 10.72 -13.11 13.67
CA LEU A 6 10.53 -11.95 12.80
C LEU A 6 9.07 -11.83 12.33
N THR A 7 8.48 -12.94 11.92
CA THR A 7 7.07 -13.01 11.51
C THR A 7 6.15 -12.63 12.66
N ALA A 8 6.39 -13.14 13.87
CA ALA A 8 5.57 -12.81 15.04
C ALA A 8 5.61 -11.31 15.36
N HIS A 9 6.80 -10.70 15.28
CA HIS A 9 6.97 -9.26 15.48
C HIS A 9 6.22 -8.43 14.44
N TYR A 10 6.36 -8.76 13.16
CA TYR A 10 5.64 -8.06 12.10
C TYR A 10 4.12 -8.24 12.21
N CYS A 11 3.64 -9.42 12.61
CA CYS A 11 2.21 -9.62 12.89
C CYS A 11 1.72 -8.75 14.06
N ALA A 12 2.53 -8.56 15.11
CA ALA A 12 2.18 -7.67 16.21
C ALA A 12 2.11 -6.20 15.75
N GLN A 13 3.08 -5.76 14.95
CA GLN A 13 3.10 -4.41 14.37
C GLN A 13 1.95 -4.18 13.39
N ALA A 14 1.60 -5.20 12.60
CA ALA A 14 0.44 -5.18 11.73
C ALA A 14 -0.87 -4.96 12.50
N GLY A 15 -0.93 -5.26 13.79
CA GLY A 15 -2.11 -4.98 14.63
C GLY A 15 -2.33 -3.49 14.95
N GLN A 16 -1.37 -2.60 14.64
CA GLN A 16 -1.47 -1.18 14.99
C GLN A 16 -2.53 -0.46 14.14
N PRO A 17 -3.29 0.51 14.70
CA PRO A 17 -4.36 1.21 13.99
C PRO A 17 -3.91 1.90 12.69
N ALA A 18 -2.73 2.53 12.71
CA ALA A 18 -2.18 3.20 11.52
C ALA A 18 -1.87 2.20 10.39
N TRP A 19 -1.27 1.05 10.72
CA TRP A 19 -0.98 0.01 9.73
C TRP A 19 -2.26 -0.62 9.20
N GLN A 20 -3.26 -0.85 10.06
CA GLN A 20 -4.57 -1.33 9.65
C GLN A 20 -5.29 -0.35 8.73
N HIS A 21 -5.12 0.97 8.94
CA HIS A 21 -5.67 1.98 8.05
C HIS A 21 -5.10 1.84 6.63
N GLU A 22 -3.77 1.79 6.50
CA GLU A 22 -3.09 1.60 5.21
C GLU A 22 -3.44 0.25 4.55
N LEU A 23 -3.58 -0.82 5.34
CA LEU A 23 -4.04 -2.12 4.82
C LEU A 23 -5.42 -2.02 4.18
N ARG A 24 -6.37 -1.32 4.83
CA ARG A 24 -7.72 -1.12 4.28
C ARG A 24 -7.66 -0.34 2.97
N GLN A 25 -6.80 0.68 2.87
CA GLN A 25 -6.60 1.42 1.63
C GLN A 25 -6.06 0.51 0.53
N SER A 26 -5.03 -0.28 0.82
CA SER A 26 -4.43 -1.25 -0.11
C SER A 26 -5.47 -2.24 -0.64
N VAL A 27 -6.30 -2.81 0.24
CA VAL A 27 -7.37 -3.74 -0.16
C VAL A 27 -8.46 -3.06 -1.00
N ARG A 28 -8.79 -1.80 -0.71
CA ARG A 28 -9.72 -1.02 -1.55
C ARG A 28 -9.16 -0.79 -2.96
N LEU A 29 -7.87 -0.53 -3.09
CA LEU A 29 -7.19 -0.40 -4.39
C LEU A 29 -7.17 -1.74 -5.15
N LEU A 30 -6.93 -2.86 -4.46
CA LEU A 30 -7.04 -4.20 -5.05
C LEU A 30 -8.46 -4.47 -5.61
N LEU A 31 -9.50 -4.10 -4.86
CA LEU A 31 -10.89 -4.22 -5.35
C LEU A 31 -11.15 -3.30 -6.55
N ALA A 32 -10.63 -2.08 -6.52
CA ALA A 32 -10.81 -1.10 -7.59
C ALA A 32 -10.16 -1.48 -8.92
N LEU A 33 -9.14 -2.35 -8.93
CA LEU A 33 -8.58 -2.90 -10.17
C LEU A 33 -9.61 -3.68 -11.00
N THR A 34 -10.70 -4.13 -10.38
CA THR A 34 -11.78 -4.85 -11.05
C THR A 34 -12.96 -3.95 -11.46
N GLU A 35 -12.94 -2.67 -11.08
CA GLU A 35 -14.05 -1.74 -11.31
C GLU A 35 -13.96 -1.10 -12.71
N PRO A 36 -14.99 -1.24 -13.56
CA PRO A 36 -15.00 -0.64 -14.88
C PRO A 36 -15.10 0.89 -14.78
N GLY A 37 -14.25 1.59 -15.53
CA GLY A 37 -14.23 3.06 -15.58
C GLY A 37 -13.14 3.73 -14.74
N LEU A 38 -12.37 2.97 -13.96
CA LEU A 38 -11.14 3.45 -13.34
C LEU A 38 -9.93 3.15 -14.22
N ASP A 39 -8.93 4.04 -14.16
CA ASP A 39 -7.64 3.83 -14.81
C ASP A 39 -6.84 2.79 -14.02
N ALA A 40 -6.82 1.56 -14.52
CA ALA A 40 -6.16 0.43 -13.87
C ALA A 40 -4.66 0.67 -13.62
N HIS A 41 -3.97 1.45 -14.47
CA HIS A 41 -2.56 1.76 -14.26
C HIS A 41 -2.37 2.72 -13.09
N ALA A 42 -3.20 3.76 -13.01
CA ALA A 42 -3.17 4.71 -11.89
C ALA A 42 -3.52 4.02 -10.56
N VAL A 43 -4.53 3.14 -10.56
CA VAL A 43 -4.90 2.35 -9.39
C VAL A 43 -3.78 1.38 -8.99
N HIS A 44 -3.13 0.73 -9.95
CA HIS A 44 -2.00 -0.16 -9.67
C HIS A 44 -0.79 0.61 -9.10
N ALA A 45 -0.45 1.77 -9.66
CA ALA A 45 0.62 2.61 -9.14
C ALA A 45 0.32 3.05 -7.69
N ALA A 46 -0.93 3.43 -7.39
CA ALA A 46 -1.38 3.73 -6.04
C ALA A 46 -1.22 2.55 -5.09
N LEU A 47 -1.62 1.36 -5.54
CA LEU A 47 -1.50 0.14 -4.75
C LEU A 47 -0.05 -0.14 -4.38
N CYS A 48 0.88 -0.06 -5.35
CA CYS A 48 2.29 -0.28 -5.11
C CYS A 48 2.86 0.66 -4.05
N LEU A 49 2.50 1.95 -4.10
CA LEU A 49 2.96 2.94 -3.11
C LEU A 49 2.46 2.62 -1.70
N VAL A 50 1.19 2.25 -1.55
CA VAL A 50 0.63 1.88 -0.23
C VAL A 50 1.27 0.58 0.28
N GLU A 51 1.50 -0.41 -0.60
CA GLU A 51 2.18 -1.66 -0.23
C GLU A 51 3.65 -1.47 0.13
N ASP A 52 4.34 -0.54 -0.54
CA ASP A 52 5.70 -0.13 -0.17
C ASP A 52 5.71 0.52 1.22
N GLU A 53 4.78 1.44 1.50
CA GLU A 53 4.65 2.10 2.81
C GLU A 53 4.35 1.08 3.93
N LEU A 54 3.40 0.16 3.71
CA LEU A 54 3.10 -0.92 4.65
C LEU A 54 4.34 -1.78 4.98
N ARG A 55 5.14 -2.14 3.97
CA ARG A 55 6.39 -2.88 4.16
C ARG A 55 7.43 -2.04 4.88
N HIS A 56 7.54 -0.76 4.54
CA HIS A 56 8.47 0.16 5.18
C HIS A 56 8.18 0.32 6.66
N GLN A 57 6.91 0.45 7.06
CA GLN A 57 6.51 0.52 8.46
C GLN A 57 6.90 -0.74 9.26
N LEU A 58 6.76 -1.93 8.65
CA LEU A 58 7.21 -3.18 9.26
C LEU A 58 8.74 -3.22 9.41
N LEU A 59 9.47 -2.87 8.37
CA LEU A 59 10.94 -2.83 8.41
C LEU A 59 11.47 -1.79 9.41
N ALA A 60 10.85 -0.61 9.47
CA ALA A 60 11.21 0.48 10.37
C ALA A 60 10.93 0.16 11.84
N SER A 61 9.98 -0.73 12.13
CA SER A 61 9.73 -1.17 13.51
C SER A 61 10.92 -1.93 14.13
N TYR A 62 11.80 -2.50 13.30
CA TYR A 62 13.01 -3.19 13.72
C TYR A 62 14.18 -2.90 12.75
N PRO A 63 14.80 -1.71 12.84
CA PRO A 63 15.82 -1.26 11.88
C PRO A 63 17.05 -2.16 11.88
N GLN A 64 17.36 -2.79 13.01
CA GLN A 64 18.44 -3.77 13.16
C GLN A 64 18.30 -5.01 12.27
N TRP A 65 17.11 -5.27 11.72
CA TRP A 65 16.84 -6.40 10.83
C TRP A 65 16.49 -5.98 9.41
N ALA A 66 16.32 -4.67 9.16
CA ALA A 66 15.89 -4.14 7.87
C ALA A 66 16.87 -4.44 6.73
N SER A 67 18.16 -4.65 7.04
CA SER A 67 19.19 -5.01 6.05
C SER A 67 19.22 -6.50 5.69
N LEU A 68 18.43 -7.35 6.37
CA LEU A 68 18.37 -8.78 6.09
C LEU A 68 17.42 -9.06 4.91
N PRO A 69 17.81 -9.83 3.89
CA PRO A 69 16.94 -10.21 2.78
C PRO A 69 15.63 -10.89 3.23
N GLU A 70 15.71 -11.68 4.29
CA GLU A 70 14.56 -12.38 4.89
C GLU A 70 13.55 -11.39 5.49
N ALA A 71 13.98 -10.21 5.94
CA ALA A 71 13.10 -9.19 6.50
C ALA A 71 12.20 -8.57 5.44
N ALA A 72 12.76 -8.19 4.28
CA ALA A 72 11.97 -7.70 3.16
C ALA A 72 10.94 -8.73 2.68
N THR A 73 11.36 -9.99 2.57
CA THR A 73 10.47 -11.11 2.17
C THR A 73 9.37 -11.36 3.20
N THR A 74 9.71 -11.35 4.49
CA THR A 74 8.76 -11.57 5.58
C THR A 74 7.76 -10.41 5.68
N ALA A 75 8.21 -9.17 5.52
CA ALA A 75 7.34 -7.99 5.49
C ALA A 75 6.32 -8.08 4.34
N ALA A 76 6.78 -8.43 3.14
CA ALA A 76 5.90 -8.63 1.98
C ALA A 76 4.89 -9.76 2.22
N MET A 77 5.32 -10.89 2.79
CA MET A 77 4.44 -12.01 3.14
C MET A 77 3.38 -11.61 4.17
N VAL A 78 3.74 -10.81 5.18
CA VAL A 78 2.79 -10.33 6.20
C VAL A 78 1.75 -9.41 5.56
N VAL A 79 2.15 -8.44 4.73
CA VAL A 79 1.20 -7.59 3.99
C VAL A 79 0.23 -8.45 3.18
N HIS A 80 0.76 -9.36 2.36
CA HIS A 80 -0.05 -10.25 1.53
C HIS A 80 -1.06 -11.07 2.35
N ARG A 81 -0.60 -11.68 3.46
CA ARG A 81 -1.47 -12.49 4.33
C ARG A 81 -2.64 -11.70 4.89
N TYR A 82 -2.41 -10.46 5.32
CA TYR A 82 -3.46 -9.63 5.88
C TYR A 82 -4.42 -9.10 4.81
N GLN A 83 -3.93 -8.79 3.61
CA GLN A 83 -4.79 -8.45 2.47
C GLN A 83 -5.72 -9.62 2.14
N VAL A 84 -5.17 -10.82 2.00
CA VAL A 84 -5.95 -12.05 1.73
C VAL A 84 -6.98 -12.31 2.83
N ALA A 85 -6.60 -12.15 4.09
CA ALA A 85 -7.53 -12.31 5.21
C ALA A 85 -8.69 -11.32 5.12
N LEU A 86 -8.41 -10.05 4.83
CA LEU A 86 -9.44 -9.01 4.70
C LEU A 86 -10.36 -9.25 3.48
N LEU A 87 -9.78 -9.68 2.35
CA LEU A 87 -10.52 -10.04 1.14
C LEU A 87 -11.40 -11.29 1.33
N GLY A 88 -10.96 -12.23 2.17
CA GLY A 88 -11.70 -13.46 2.49
C GLY A 88 -13.00 -13.23 3.26
N HIS A 89 -13.22 -12.02 3.81
CA HIS A 89 -14.41 -11.68 4.58
C HIS A 89 -15.38 -10.81 3.76
N ARG A 90 -16.47 -11.41 3.27
CA ARG A 90 -17.48 -10.71 2.43
C ARG A 90 -18.06 -9.44 3.07
N SER A 91 -18.31 -9.44 4.39
CA SER A 91 -18.81 -8.25 5.09
C SER A 91 -17.77 -7.13 5.13
N ALA A 92 -16.48 -7.46 5.26
CA ALA A 92 -15.39 -6.50 5.19
C ALA A 92 -15.26 -5.91 3.78
N HIS A 93 -15.37 -6.72 2.73
CA HIS A 93 -15.43 -6.25 1.34
C HIS A 93 -16.52 -5.20 1.12
N GLU A 94 -17.76 -5.48 1.53
CA GLU A 94 -18.88 -4.56 1.34
C GLU A 94 -18.69 -3.27 2.14
N ALA A 95 -18.12 -3.34 3.34
CA ALA A 95 -17.78 -2.17 4.14
C ALA A 95 -16.71 -1.31 3.46
N LEU A 96 -15.62 -1.93 2.99
CA LEU A 96 -14.50 -1.26 2.31
C LEU A 96 -14.93 -0.57 1.02
N ARG A 97 -15.85 -1.16 0.26
CA ARG A 97 -16.41 -0.54 -0.95
C ARG A 97 -17.24 0.71 -0.67
N ARG A 98 -17.76 0.87 0.55
CA ARG A 98 -18.54 2.05 0.97
C ARG A 98 -17.67 3.16 1.55
N GLU A 99 -16.42 2.87 1.88
CA GLU A 99 -15.47 3.89 2.31
C GLU A 99 -15.03 4.75 1.11
N LEU A 100 -14.81 6.05 1.35
CA LEU A 100 -14.31 7.14 0.48
C LEU A 100 -13.97 6.74 -0.98
N PRO A 101 -14.44 7.42 -2.05
CA PRO A 101 -14.28 6.92 -3.41
C PRO A 101 -12.82 6.69 -3.85
N VAL A 102 -12.49 5.51 -4.39
CA VAL A 102 -11.12 5.17 -4.85
C VAL A 102 -10.61 6.13 -5.95
N VAL A 103 -11.52 6.74 -6.71
CA VAL A 103 -11.19 7.76 -7.70
C VAL A 103 -10.45 8.95 -7.10
N GLU A 104 -10.72 9.32 -5.84
CA GLU A 104 -10.03 10.42 -5.17
C GLU A 104 -8.57 10.08 -4.86
N PHE A 105 -8.26 8.81 -4.64
CA PHE A 105 -6.91 8.31 -4.35
C PHE A 105 -6.08 8.14 -5.63
N ALA A 106 -6.66 7.55 -6.68
CA ALA A 106 -5.96 7.32 -7.94
C ALA A 106 -5.70 8.62 -8.74
N VAL A 107 -6.59 9.61 -8.62
CA VAL A 107 -6.42 10.91 -9.29
C VAL A 107 -5.30 11.74 -8.65
N ALA A 108 -5.07 11.64 -7.34
CA ALA A 108 -3.98 12.33 -6.66
C ALA A 108 -2.58 11.90 -7.16
N LEU A 109 -2.48 10.71 -7.75
CA LEU A 109 -1.25 10.14 -8.30
C LEU A 109 -1.11 10.31 -9.81
N ARG A 110 -2.10 10.89 -10.49
CA ARG A 110 -1.85 11.38 -11.84
C ARG A 110 -0.74 12.42 -11.72
N PRO A 111 0.39 12.28 -12.44
CA PRO A 111 1.28 13.40 -12.59
C PRO A 111 0.41 14.52 -13.12
N THR A 112 0.27 15.61 -12.35
CA THR A 112 -0.27 16.81 -12.93
C THR A 112 0.64 17.07 -14.13
N CYS A 113 0.10 16.91 -15.33
CA CYS A 113 0.71 17.45 -16.53
C CYS A 113 0.67 18.97 -16.36
N HIS A 114 1.45 19.50 -15.42
CA HIS A 114 1.98 20.82 -15.57
C HIS A 114 2.84 20.72 -16.83
N PRO A 115 2.51 21.45 -17.91
CA PRO A 115 3.50 21.64 -18.95
C PRO A 115 4.79 22.07 -18.24
N PRO A 116 5.97 21.55 -18.63
CA PRO A 116 7.20 22.04 -18.06
C PRO A 116 7.13 23.56 -18.14
N ALA A 117 7.31 24.24 -17.00
CA ALA A 117 7.46 25.68 -16.99
C ALA A 117 8.73 25.98 -17.78
N MET A 118 8.58 26.05 -19.10
CA MET A 118 9.60 26.36 -20.09
C MET A 118 9.54 27.87 -20.40
N GLY A 119 9.30 28.68 -19.38
CA GLY A 119 10.02 29.94 -19.22
C GLY A 119 10.97 29.62 -18.07
N TRP A 120 12.29 29.52 -18.26
CA TRP A 120 13.21 30.65 -18.34
C TRP A 120 14.54 30.24 -19.00
N LEU A 121 14.52 29.63 -20.19
CA LEU A 121 15.74 29.29 -20.94
C LEU A 121 15.78 29.93 -22.34
N LEU A 122 15.39 31.20 -22.43
CA LEU A 122 15.79 32.11 -23.52
C LEU A 122 15.96 33.52 -22.97
N ALA A 123 16.99 33.72 -22.15
CA ALA A 123 17.59 35.04 -21.89
C ALA A 123 18.97 34.87 -21.21
N ALA A 124 19.98 34.53 -22.00
CA ALA A 124 21.38 34.89 -21.79
C ALA A 124 22.17 34.63 -23.08
#